data_AF-A0A671W7D4-F1
#
_entry.id   AF-A0A671W7D4-F1
#
_cell.length_a   1.000
_cell.length_b   1.000
_cell.length_c   1.000
_cell.angle_alpha   90.00
_cell.angle_beta   90.00
_cell.angle_gamma   90.00
#
_symmetry.space_group_name_H-M   'P 1'
#
loop_
_entity.id
_entity.type
_entity.pdbx_description
1 polymer ?
#
loop_
_entity_poly.entity_id
_entity_poly.type
_entity_poly.pdbx_seq_one_letter_code
_entity_poly.pdbx_strand_id
1 'polypeptide(L)'
;AFTTIFDIVKLEPFYKEAIEQCRSYNARLCAERSVRLPFLDSQTGVAQNNCYIWMERHHRSPGVSAGQMYTYPARCWRKKRRLHNATDPRLVVSIKACDKSVMF
;
A
#
# COMPACT_ATOMS: atom_id res chain seq x y z
N ALA A 1 37.76 5.62 -31.33
CA ALA A 1 36.93 4.44 -31.66
C ALA A 1 37.01 3.34 -30.59
N PHE A 2 38.20 2.99 -30.09
CA PHE A 2 38.34 1.97 -29.03
C PHE A 2 37.84 2.41 -27.63
N THR A 3 37.84 3.70 -27.33
CA THR A 3 37.37 4.24 -26.03
C THR A 3 35.86 4.11 -25.84
N THR A 4 35.07 4.41 -26.87
CA THR A 4 33.60 4.38 -26.80
C THR A 4 33.02 2.97 -26.66
N ILE A 5 33.67 1.96 -27.25
CA ILE A 5 33.23 0.56 -27.13
C ILE A 5 33.47 0.05 -25.71
N PHE A 6 34.59 0.41 -25.09
CA PHE A 6 34.90 0.03 -23.71
C PHE A 6 33.95 0.71 -22.71
N ASP A 7 33.59 1.97 -22.95
CA ASP A 7 32.59 2.70 -22.16
C ASP A 7 31.19 2.09 -22.28
N ILE A 8 30.76 1.70 -23.50
CA ILE A 8 29.46 1.01 -23.70
C ILE A 8 29.43 -0.37 -23.03
N VAL A 9 30.53 -1.14 -23.11
CA VAL A 9 30.64 -2.46 -22.48
C VAL A 9 30.66 -2.37 -20.95
N LYS A 10 31.17 -1.27 -20.38
CA LYS A 10 31.11 -1.01 -18.92
C LYS A 10 29.80 -0.37 -18.45
N LEU A 11 29.10 0.35 -19.32
CA LEU A 11 27.85 1.04 -18.98
C LEU A 11 26.72 0.04 -18.62
N GLU A 12 26.60 -1.04 -19.38
CA GLU A 12 25.58 -2.08 -19.16
C GLU A 12 25.70 -2.79 -17.79
N PRO A 13 26.87 -3.35 -17.38
CA PRO A 13 27.02 -3.97 -16.07
C PRO A 13 26.92 -2.96 -14.92
N PHE A 14 27.44 -1.73 -15.09
CA PHE A 14 27.32 -0.68 -14.07
C PHE A 14 25.87 -0.23 -13.88
N TYR A 15 25.12 -0.03 -14.97
CA TYR A 15 23.71 0.36 -14.92
C TYR A 15 22.85 -0.74 -14.29
N LYS A 16 23.11 -2.01 -14.62
CA LYS A 16 22.47 -3.15 -13.97
C LYS A 16 22.75 -3.20 -12.46
N GLU A 17 24.00 -2.99 -12.07
CA GLU A 17 24.37 -2.93 -10.65
C GLU A 17 23.66 -1.77 -9.93
N ALA A 18 23.62 -0.59 -10.55
CA ALA A 18 22.92 0.57 -10.00
C ALA A 18 21.41 0.32 -9.81
N ILE A 19 20.75 -0.35 -10.77
CA ILE A 19 19.35 -0.75 -10.64
C ILE A 19 19.15 -1.73 -9.48
N GLU A 20 20.02 -2.73 -9.35
CA GLU A 20 19.91 -3.73 -8.29
C GLU A 20 20.14 -3.13 -6.90
N GLN A 21 21.07 -2.18 -6.80
CA GLN A 21 21.26 -1.37 -5.59
C GLN A 21 20.02 -0.52 -5.27
N CYS A 22 19.43 0.15 -6.28
CA CYS A 22 18.18 0.90 -6.11
C CYS A 22 17.03 0.00 -5.62
N ARG A 23 16.92 -1.21 -6.19
CA ARG A 23 15.92 -2.21 -5.82
C ARG A 23 16.11 -2.67 -4.37
N SER A 24 17.34 -2.99 -3.99
CA SER A 24 17.70 -3.42 -2.64
C SER A 24 17.41 -2.33 -1.61
N TYR A 25 17.73 -1.07 -1.95
CA TYR A 25 17.41 0.08 -1.12
C TYR A 25 15.89 0.26 -0.95
N ASN A 26 15.12 0.22 -2.04
CA ASN A 26 13.66 0.30 -1.97
C ASN A 26 13.05 -0.83 -1.15
N ALA A 27 13.57 -2.06 -1.26
CA ALA A 27 13.11 -3.19 -0.45
C ALA A 27 13.34 -2.95 1.04
N ARG A 28 14.53 -2.46 1.41
CA ARG A 28 14.85 -2.10 2.80
C ARG A 28 13.95 -0.97 3.31
N LEU A 29 13.73 0.06 2.50
CA LEU A 29 12.84 1.18 2.85
C LEU A 29 11.40 0.71 3.11
N CYS A 30 10.87 -0.19 2.27
CA CYS A 30 9.55 -0.78 2.46
C CYS A 30 9.46 -1.62 3.74
N ALA A 31 10.50 -2.38 4.07
CA ALA A 31 10.57 -3.15 5.30
C ALA A 31 10.63 -2.26 6.54
N GLU A 32 11.47 -1.22 6.54
CA GLU A 32 11.53 -0.26 7.64
C GLU A 32 10.20 0.48 7.83
N ARG A 33 9.54 0.87 6.72
CA ARG A 33 8.21 1.50 6.76
C ARG A 33 7.17 0.57 7.38
N SER A 34 7.15 -0.72 7.02
CA SER A 34 6.13 -1.66 7.52
C SER A 34 6.30 -1.95 9.01
N VAL A 35 7.53 -1.98 9.51
CA VAL A 35 7.84 -2.20 10.94
C VAL A 35 7.45 -1.00 11.81
N ARG A 36 7.45 0.21 11.27
CA ARG A 36 7.09 1.44 12.01
C ARG A 36 5.60 1.76 12.03
N LEU A 37 4.78 1.05 11.25
CA LEU A 37 3.33 1.23 11.25
C LEU A 37 2.67 0.36 12.35
N PRO A 38 1.62 0.84 13.03
CA PRO A 38 0.98 2.15 12.87
C PRO A 38 1.77 3.30 13.54
N PHE A 39 1.71 4.50 12.95
CA PHE A 39 2.31 5.71 13.53
C PHE A 39 1.37 6.32 14.57
N LEU A 40 1.84 6.53 15.79
CA LEU A 40 1.02 7.14 16.85
C LEU A 40 1.20 8.66 16.86
N ASP A 41 0.15 9.39 16.50
CA ASP A 41 0.14 10.85 16.54
C ASP A 41 -0.16 11.35 17.97
N SER A 42 0.75 12.13 18.54
CA SER A 42 0.65 12.62 19.92
C SER A 42 -0.41 13.70 20.12
N GLN A 43 -0.75 14.47 19.07
CA GLN A 43 -1.73 15.54 19.18
C GLN A 43 -3.17 15.02 19.14
N THR A 44 -3.44 14.04 18.26
CA THR A 44 -4.79 13.49 18.06
C THR A 44 -5.05 12.17 18.80
N GLY A 45 -3.99 11.49 19.25
CA GLY A 45 -4.07 10.14 19.83
C GLY A 45 -4.43 9.05 18.81
N VAL A 46 -4.41 9.37 17.51
CA VAL A 46 -4.75 8.41 16.45
C VAL A 46 -3.53 7.59 16.06
N ALA A 47 -3.70 6.27 16.02
CA ALA A 47 -2.75 5.34 15.42
C ALA A 47 -2.95 5.31 13.89
N GLN A 48 -2.22 6.15 13.18
CA GLN A 48 -2.33 6.35 11.75
C GLN A 48 -1.72 5.19 10.94
N ASN A 49 -2.43 4.81 9.89
CA ASN A 49 -1.99 3.86 8.86
C ASN A 49 -2.03 4.53 7.47
N ASN A 50 -1.83 3.74 6.41
CA ASN A 50 -2.04 4.22 5.05
C ASN A 50 -3.50 4.68 4.88
N CYS A 51 -3.68 5.93 4.45
CA CYS A 51 -4.99 6.52 4.18
C CYS A 51 -5.20 6.74 2.67
N TYR A 52 -6.47 6.92 2.27
CA TYR A 52 -6.89 7.11 0.88
C TYR A 52 -7.59 8.45 0.66
N ILE A 53 -7.32 9.42 1.54
CA ILE A 53 -7.93 10.76 1.48
C ILE A 53 -7.34 11.62 0.35
N TRP A 54 -6.10 11.31 -0.05
CA TRP A 54 -5.39 12.02 -1.10
C TRP A 54 -5.78 11.44 -2.47
N MET A 55 -6.61 12.19 -3.21
CA MET A 55 -7.11 11.77 -4.52
C MET A 55 -6.67 12.75 -5.60
N GLU A 56 -6.11 12.23 -6.68
CA GLU A 56 -5.68 13.02 -7.82
C GLU A 56 -6.84 13.61 -8.63
N ARG A 57 -6.55 14.66 -9.42
CA ARG A 57 -7.54 15.34 -10.27
C ARG A 57 -8.19 14.39 -11.28
N HIS A 58 -7.44 13.43 -11.82
CA HIS A 58 -7.96 12.50 -12.82
C HIS A 58 -8.93 11.46 -12.24
N HIS A 59 -8.96 11.29 -10.91
CA HIS A 59 -9.98 10.48 -10.23
C HIS A 59 -11.32 11.21 -10.05
N ARG A 60 -11.35 12.53 -10.30
CA ARG A 60 -12.56 13.32 -10.16
C ARG A 60 -13.55 12.99 -11.27
N SER A 61 -14.72 12.49 -10.89
CA SER A 61 -15.85 12.19 -11.78
C SER A 61 -16.97 13.22 -11.59
N PRO A 62 -17.92 13.36 -12.53
CA PRO A 62 -19.11 14.17 -12.32
C PRO A 62 -19.93 13.69 -11.11
N GLY A 63 -20.71 14.58 -10.51
CA GLY A 63 -21.64 14.23 -9.43
C GLY A 63 -22.69 13.21 -9.87
N VAL A 64 -22.99 12.23 -9.00
CA VAL A 64 -24.00 11.19 -9.27
C VAL A 64 -25.36 11.50 -8.64
N SER A 65 -25.39 12.39 -7.64
CA SER A 65 -26.61 12.81 -6.92
C SER A 65 -26.95 14.27 -7.21
N ALA A 66 -28.23 14.64 -7.09
CA ALA A 66 -28.67 16.03 -7.24
C ALA A 66 -27.91 16.96 -6.28
N GLY A 67 -27.38 18.06 -6.80
CA GLY A 67 -26.57 19.03 -6.04
C GLY A 67 -25.10 18.64 -5.84
N GLN A 68 -24.67 17.46 -6.27
CA GLN A 68 -23.27 17.03 -6.18
C GLN A 68 -22.46 17.57 -7.36
N MET A 69 -21.36 18.30 -7.09
CA MET A 69 -20.48 18.77 -8.16
C MET A 69 -19.55 17.66 -8.67
N TYR A 70 -18.96 16.89 -7.76
CA TYR A 70 -17.97 15.86 -8.08
C TYR A 70 -18.17 14.59 -7.26
N THR A 71 -17.78 13.47 -7.85
CA THR A 71 -17.72 12.15 -7.22
C THR A 71 -16.28 11.62 -7.31
N TYR A 72 -15.86 10.85 -6.33
CA TYR A 72 -14.57 10.16 -6.32
C TYR A 72 -14.77 8.65 -6.13
N PRO A 73 -13.81 7.80 -6.56
CA PRO A 73 -13.91 6.35 -6.40
C PRO A 73 -14.07 5.95 -4.94
N ALA A 74 -15.18 5.27 -4.62
CA ALA A 74 -15.41 4.73 -3.29
C ALA A 74 -14.69 3.39 -3.11
N ARG A 75 -14.10 3.17 -1.94
CA ARG A 75 -13.46 1.89 -1.61
C ARG A 75 -14.49 0.94 -1.01
N CYS A 76 -14.58 -0.27 -1.58
CA CYS A 76 -15.38 -1.34 -1.00
C CYS A 76 -14.77 -1.78 0.34
N TRP A 77 -15.59 -1.86 1.37
CA TRP A 77 -15.19 -2.36 2.68
C TRP A 77 -16.24 -3.37 3.18
N ARG A 78 -15.80 -4.31 4.02
CA ARG A 78 -16.68 -5.31 4.62
C ARG A 78 -16.35 -5.47 6.09
N LYS A 79 -17.34 -5.21 6.95
CA LYS A 79 -17.21 -5.50 8.39
C LYS A 79 -17.14 -7.01 8.60
N LYS A 80 -16.10 -7.48 9.28
CA LYS A 80 -16.00 -8.90 9.67
C LYS A 80 -17.15 -9.24 10.62
N ARG A 81 -17.89 -10.32 10.32
CA ARG A 81 -18.94 -10.83 11.20
C ARG A 81 -18.28 -11.35 12.48
N ARG A 82 -18.77 -10.93 13.65
CA ARG A 82 -18.35 -11.52 14.92
C ARG A 82 -18.86 -12.97 14.92
N LEU A 83 -17.94 -13.94 14.98
CA LEU A 83 -18.34 -15.30 15.32
C LEU A 83 -18.81 -15.24 16.77
N HIS A 84 -20.09 -15.55 17.01
CA HIS A 84 -20.47 -15.99 18.35
C HIS A 84 -19.74 -17.30 18.55
N ASN A 85 -19.04 -17.45 19.69
CA ASN A 85 -18.37 -18.69 20.06
C ASN A 85 -19.43 -19.79 20.32
N ALA A 86 -20.12 -20.25 19.29
CA ALA A 86 -20.78 -21.54 19.31
C ALA A 86 -19.69 -22.57 19.10
N THR A 87 -19.10 -23.01 20.22
CA THR A 87 -18.62 -24.37 20.51
C THR A 87 -18.64 -25.38 19.34
N ASP A 88 -17.86 -25.14 18.28
CA ASP A 88 -17.54 -26.18 17.29
C ASP A 88 -16.05 -26.11 16.94
N PRO A 89 -15.25 -27.08 17.43
CA PRO A 89 -13.83 -27.22 17.12
C PRO A 89 -13.51 -27.35 15.62
N ARG A 90 -14.50 -27.58 14.76
CA ARG A 90 -14.30 -27.77 13.31
C ARG A 90 -14.24 -26.47 12.50
N LEU A 91 -14.64 -25.33 13.07
CA LEU A 91 -14.68 -24.04 12.36
C LEU A 91 -13.40 -23.21 12.47
N VAL A 92 -12.42 -23.64 13.27
CA VAL A 92 -11.19 -22.88 13.58
C VAL A 92 -10.27 -22.74 12.35
N VAL A 93 -10.37 -23.65 11.38
CA VAL A 93 -9.45 -23.74 10.25
C VAL A 93 -9.74 -22.74 9.12
N SER A 94 -10.94 -22.14 9.08
CA SER A 94 -11.34 -21.27 7.95
C SER A 94 -11.10 -19.76 8.17
N ILE A 95 -10.46 -19.35 9.26
CA ILE A 95 -10.11 -17.95 9.51
C ILE A 95 -8.77 -17.60 8.86
N LYS A 96 -8.63 -17.84 7.55
CA LYS A 96 -7.56 -17.24 6.74
C LYS A 96 -8.20 -16.45 5.60
N ALA A 97 -7.65 -15.26 5.36
CA ALA A 97 -8.05 -14.28 4.34
C ALA A 97 -9.34 -13.49 4.61
N CYS A 98 -9.30 -12.61 5.60
CA CYS A 98 -9.94 -11.30 5.43
C CYS A 98 -8.89 -10.28 5.83
N ASP A 99 -8.28 -9.68 4.81
CA ASP A 99 -7.18 -8.75 4.95
C ASP A 99 -7.42 -7.72 6.06
N LYS A 100 -6.35 -7.45 6.81
CA LYS A 100 -6.27 -6.46 7.90
C LYS A 100 -6.38 -5.01 7.40
N SER A 101 -7.04 -4.79 6.27
CA SER A 101 -7.30 -3.47 5.71
C SER A 101 -8.76 -3.13 5.98
N VAL A 102 -8.99 -2.32 7.02
CA VAL A 102 -10.18 -1.51 7.35
C VAL A 102 -10.48 -1.70 8.84
N MET A 103 -9.98 -0.77 9.64
CA MET A 103 -10.72 0.00 10.64
C MET A 103 -9.80 1.17 11.02
N PHE A 104 -9.97 2.28 10.29
CA PHE A 104 -9.28 3.57 10.42
C PHE A 104 -7.79 3.63 10.04
#